data_AF-A0A0F9AZI4-F1
#
_entry.id   AF-A0A0F9AZI4-F1
#
_cell.length_a   1.000
_cell.length_b   1.000
_cell.length_c   1.000
_cell.angle_alpha   90.00
_cell.angle_beta   90.00
_cell.angle_gamma   90.00
#
_symmetry.space_group_name_H-M   'P 1'
#
loop_
_entity.id
_entity.type
_entity.pdbx_description
1 polymer ?
#
loop_
_entity_poly.entity_id
_entity_poly.type
_entity_poly.pdbx_seq_one_letter_code
_entity_poly.pdbx_strand_id
1 'polypeptide(L)'
;DDVWQRIRAQLTFANSSHPDVQQRIAWYLSHPNYMDEISRRAEPYLYYIVTEVEKRDLPIELALMPLIESDFDASAYSHKHASGLWQLTPSIAKYFKVKISPWYDGRQDVIDSTRAALDFMEYLYQRFDGDWYHAIAAYNLGEGRVLRAISNNKKQGKPTEFFSLKLPKQTSQYVPKLLAAAQLLKSQKMAFPAIANKDAIATVAISGSVILDNKAQWQQLEPLNYGVIRFPAIIDAPHIVVPASEQKQFENMIANQKSNDYSQWQHYTVKRGDSLSVIAKRYKVSVSQLKAFNNLKSSTIRIGQKLLLPQLADTQIEHKVKSGESLWKIANHYKVSITKLKQWNSLSGDRLKVGEKLTVFLSNS
;
A
#
# COMPACT_ATOMS: atom_id res chain seq x y z
N ASP A 1 12.56 -7.22 27.96
CA ASP A 1 11.43 -6.52 27.33
C ASP A 1 11.47 -6.67 25.82
N ASP A 2 10.57 -7.50 25.31
CA ASP A 2 10.28 -7.69 23.89
C ASP A 2 8.79 -7.37 23.61
N VAL A 3 8.40 -7.23 22.34
CA VAL A 3 7.04 -6.84 21.97
C VAL A 3 5.99 -7.87 22.40
N TRP A 4 6.32 -9.17 22.38
CA TRP A 4 5.42 -10.22 22.85
C TRP A 4 5.16 -10.11 24.35
N GLN A 5 6.17 -9.77 25.14
CA GLN A 5 6.03 -9.48 26.56
C GLN A 5 5.15 -8.24 26.80
N ARG A 6 5.30 -7.17 25.99
CA ARG A 6 4.46 -5.96 26.04
C ARG A 6 2.98 -6.26 25.75
N ILE A 7 2.70 -7.08 24.74
CA ILE A 7 1.34 -7.54 24.44
C ILE A 7 0.80 -8.37 25.61
N ARG A 8 1.58 -9.37 26.06
CA ARG A 8 1.19 -10.29 27.12
C ARG A 8 0.75 -9.57 28.41
N ALA A 9 1.46 -8.51 28.78
CA ALA A 9 1.18 -7.73 29.98
C ALA A 9 -0.17 -7.00 29.94
N GLN A 10 -0.72 -6.77 28.74
CA GLN A 10 -1.93 -5.98 28.52
C GLN A 10 -3.14 -6.80 28.07
N LEU A 11 -3.01 -8.14 27.95
CA LEU A 11 -4.11 -9.01 27.50
C LEU A 11 -5.31 -8.95 28.46
N THR A 12 -6.45 -8.48 27.93
CA THR A 12 -7.71 -8.26 28.66
C THR A 12 -8.78 -9.28 28.35
N PHE A 13 -8.75 -9.93 27.19
CA PHE A 13 -9.77 -10.90 26.81
C PHE A 13 -9.77 -12.09 27.79
N ALA A 14 -10.97 -12.56 28.11
CA ALA A 14 -11.15 -13.64 29.05
C ALA A 14 -10.53 -14.94 28.52
N ASN A 15 -9.91 -15.71 29.42
CA ASN A 15 -9.59 -17.10 29.11
C ASN A 15 -10.87 -17.83 28.70
N SER A 16 -10.89 -18.40 27.50
CA SER A 16 -12.02 -19.19 27.00
C SER A 16 -11.74 -20.68 27.14
N SER A 17 -12.69 -21.41 27.72
CA SER A 17 -12.72 -22.87 27.75
C SER A 17 -13.55 -23.46 26.59
N HIS A 18 -14.04 -22.63 25.67
CA HIS A 18 -14.90 -23.07 24.58
C HIS A 18 -14.19 -24.13 23.71
N PRO A 19 -14.87 -25.23 23.30
CA PRO A 19 -14.24 -26.32 22.55
C PRO A 19 -13.48 -25.87 21.30
N ASP A 20 -14.04 -24.94 20.52
CA ASP A 20 -13.38 -24.41 19.32
C ASP A 20 -12.05 -23.70 19.63
N VAL A 21 -11.95 -23.03 20.78
CA VAL A 21 -10.72 -22.37 21.23
C VAL A 21 -9.69 -23.42 21.66
N GLN A 22 -10.12 -24.43 22.41
CA GLN A 22 -9.26 -25.53 22.85
C GLN A 22 -8.74 -26.36 21.66
N GLN A 23 -9.59 -26.63 20.67
CA GLN A 23 -9.18 -27.29 19.44
C GLN A 23 -8.12 -26.47 18.70
N ARG A 24 -8.25 -25.14 18.70
CA ARG A 24 -7.29 -24.26 18.04
C ARG A 24 -5.97 -24.14 18.81
N ILE A 25 -6.00 -24.14 20.14
CA ILE A 25 -4.81 -24.26 20.98
C ILE A 25 -4.06 -25.55 20.65
N ALA A 26 -4.76 -26.69 20.60
CA ALA A 26 -4.15 -27.98 20.27
C ALA A 26 -3.51 -27.96 18.87
N TRP A 27 -4.17 -27.32 17.89
CA TRP A 27 -3.59 -27.13 16.56
C TRP A 27 -2.32 -26.30 16.59
N TYR A 28 -2.27 -25.17 17.31
CA TYR A 28 -1.04 -24.40 17.43
C TYR A 28 0.09 -25.23 18.07
N LEU A 29 -0.18 -25.91 19.19
CA LEU A 29 0.81 -26.73 19.88
C LEU A 29 1.36 -27.88 19.02
N SER A 30 0.58 -28.41 18.08
CA SER A 30 1.05 -29.42 17.13
C SER A 30 1.87 -28.85 15.96
N HIS A 31 2.03 -27.53 15.85
CA HIS A 31 2.80 -26.83 14.80
C HIS A 31 3.83 -25.89 15.44
N PRO A 32 4.85 -26.41 16.15
CA PRO A 32 5.74 -25.58 16.98
C PRO A 32 6.51 -24.50 16.18
N ASN A 33 6.91 -24.78 14.93
CA ASN A 33 7.64 -23.82 14.10
C ASN A 33 6.77 -22.69 13.54
N TYR A 34 5.44 -22.77 13.71
CA TYR A 34 4.53 -21.77 13.17
C TYR A 34 4.83 -20.39 13.76
N MET A 35 5.04 -20.28 15.08
CA MET A 35 5.33 -19.00 15.72
C MET A 35 6.72 -18.44 15.40
N ASP A 36 7.67 -19.28 14.95
CA ASP A 36 8.96 -18.81 14.45
C ASP A 36 8.79 -18.02 13.15
N GLU A 37 8.01 -18.57 12.22
CA GLU A 37 7.72 -17.89 10.97
C GLU A 37 6.89 -16.62 11.20
N ILE A 38 5.88 -16.68 12.06
CA ILE A 38 5.07 -15.52 12.43
C ILE A 38 5.93 -14.42 13.04
N SER A 39 6.79 -14.74 14.01
CA SER A 39 7.60 -13.73 14.68
C SER A 39 8.59 -13.08 13.70
N ARG A 40 9.19 -13.85 12.80
CA ARG A 40 10.06 -13.33 11.73
C ARG A 40 9.32 -12.39 10.79
N ARG A 41 8.09 -12.72 10.39
CA ARG A 41 7.28 -11.88 9.49
C ARG A 41 6.74 -10.63 10.20
N ALA A 42 6.42 -10.75 11.49
CA ALA A 42 5.88 -9.68 12.31
C ALA A 42 6.96 -8.69 12.78
N GLU A 43 8.23 -9.10 12.84
CA GLU A 43 9.35 -8.32 13.38
C GLU A 43 9.39 -6.85 12.90
N PRO A 44 9.21 -6.52 11.61
CA PRO A 44 9.27 -5.13 11.15
C PRO A 44 8.06 -4.29 11.60
N TYR A 45 6.92 -4.92 11.88
CA TYR A 45 5.61 -4.25 11.96
C TYR A 45 4.99 -4.28 13.34
N LEU A 46 5.26 -5.31 14.14
CA LEU A 46 4.49 -5.60 15.35
C LEU A 46 4.61 -4.47 16.38
N TYR A 47 5.80 -3.90 16.58
CA TYR A 47 5.98 -2.76 17.47
C TYR A 47 5.11 -1.57 17.07
N TYR A 48 5.07 -1.24 15.78
CA TYR A 48 4.26 -0.15 15.25
C TYR A 48 2.77 -0.42 15.50
N ILE A 49 2.30 -1.62 15.18
CA ILE A 49 0.88 -2.00 15.35
C ILE A 49 0.46 -1.96 16.82
N VAL A 50 1.26 -2.53 17.71
CA VAL A 50 1.04 -2.48 19.17
C VAL A 50 0.93 -1.04 19.64
N THR A 51 1.83 -0.17 19.18
CA THR A 51 1.82 1.24 19.54
C THR A 51 0.58 1.97 19.00
N GLU A 52 0.12 1.67 17.79
CA GLU A 52 -1.11 2.25 17.23
C GLU A 52 -2.38 1.76 17.93
N VAL A 53 -2.42 0.50 18.37
CA VAL A 53 -3.51 -0.05 19.17
C VAL A 53 -3.58 0.64 20.54
N GLU A 54 -2.44 0.79 21.21
CA GLU A 54 -2.35 1.47 22.51
C GLU A 54 -2.72 2.96 22.43
N LYS A 55 -2.27 3.69 21.39
CA LYS A 55 -2.62 5.11 21.18
C LYS A 55 -4.14 5.36 21.06
N ARG A 56 -4.91 4.33 20.70
CA ARG A 56 -6.36 4.37 20.51
C ARG A 56 -7.12 3.79 21.71
N ASP A 57 -6.43 3.42 22.78
CA ASP A 57 -6.99 2.73 23.95
C ASP A 57 -7.78 1.46 23.57
N LEU A 58 -7.34 0.78 22.50
CA LEU A 58 -7.96 -0.44 22.01
C LEU A 58 -7.42 -1.68 22.74
N PRO A 59 -8.20 -2.78 22.84
CA PRO A 59 -7.69 -4.03 23.40
C PRO A 59 -6.46 -4.52 22.63
N ILE A 60 -5.41 -4.87 23.37
CA ILE A 60 -4.12 -5.22 22.78
C ILE A 60 -4.18 -6.46 21.89
N GLU A 61 -5.19 -7.33 22.11
CA GLU A 61 -5.46 -8.49 21.27
C GLU A 61 -5.67 -8.11 19.79
N LEU A 62 -6.16 -6.90 19.51
CA LEU A 62 -6.35 -6.45 18.13
C LEU A 62 -5.03 -6.32 17.37
N ALA A 63 -3.90 -6.16 18.06
CA ALA A 63 -2.57 -6.20 17.44
C ALA A 63 -2.22 -7.59 16.87
N LEU A 64 -2.93 -8.64 17.28
CA LEU A 64 -2.78 -10.01 16.77
C LEU A 64 -3.70 -10.29 15.57
N MET A 65 -4.56 -9.36 15.14
CA MET A 65 -5.42 -9.57 13.97
C MET A 65 -4.65 -9.90 12.67
N PRO A 66 -3.48 -9.30 12.38
CA PRO A 66 -2.68 -9.72 11.23
C PRO A 66 -2.22 -11.18 11.25
N LEU A 67 -2.07 -11.78 12.43
CA LEU A 67 -1.79 -13.22 12.57
C LEU A 67 -2.89 -14.05 11.90
N ILE A 68 -4.15 -13.68 12.14
CA ILE A 68 -5.29 -14.47 11.67
C ILE A 68 -5.71 -14.13 10.24
N GLU A 69 -5.33 -12.94 9.75
CA GLU A 69 -5.64 -12.47 8.40
C GLU A 69 -4.63 -12.92 7.36
N SER A 70 -3.33 -12.74 7.62
CA SER A 70 -2.29 -13.00 6.62
C SER A 70 -1.06 -13.74 7.14
N ASP A 71 -1.07 -14.23 8.38
CA ASP A 71 0.13 -14.76 9.03
C ASP A 71 1.29 -13.73 9.00
N PHE A 72 0.95 -12.46 9.20
CA PHE A 72 1.84 -11.29 9.06
C PHE A 72 2.50 -11.11 7.68
N ASP A 73 2.00 -11.76 6.62
CA ASP A 73 2.48 -11.55 5.26
C ASP A 73 1.90 -10.25 4.68
N ALA A 74 2.75 -9.24 4.51
CA ALA A 74 2.38 -7.95 3.93
C ALA A 74 2.18 -7.98 2.41
N SER A 75 2.69 -9.02 1.73
CA SER A 75 2.50 -9.23 0.28
C SER A 75 1.20 -9.97 -0.06
N ALA A 76 0.51 -10.50 0.96
CA ALA A 76 -0.60 -11.41 0.80
C ALA A 76 -1.74 -10.83 -0.05
N TYR A 77 -2.26 -11.66 -0.95
CA TYR A 77 -3.44 -11.38 -1.77
C TYR A 77 -4.37 -12.59 -1.73
N SER A 78 -5.61 -12.42 -1.28
CA SER A 78 -6.57 -13.52 -1.21
C SER A 78 -7.45 -13.64 -2.46
N HIS A 79 -8.06 -14.82 -2.61
CA HIS A 79 -9.02 -15.14 -3.69
C HIS A 79 -10.23 -14.19 -3.77
N LYS A 80 -10.53 -13.42 -2.71
CA LYS A 80 -11.64 -12.45 -2.66
C LYS A 80 -11.17 -10.99 -2.81
N HIS A 81 -9.98 -10.78 -3.36
CA HIS A 81 -9.38 -9.45 -3.57
C HIS A 81 -9.09 -8.65 -2.29
N ALA A 82 -9.10 -9.29 -1.12
CA ALA A 82 -8.54 -8.71 0.10
C ALA A 82 -7.01 -8.75 0.02
N SER A 83 -6.36 -7.71 0.53
CA SER A 83 -4.94 -7.47 0.26
C SER A 83 -4.19 -6.93 1.48
N GLY A 84 -2.90 -7.29 1.56
CA GLY A 84 -1.96 -6.83 2.56
C GLY A 84 -2.13 -7.49 3.92
N LEU A 85 -1.42 -6.93 4.90
CA LEU A 85 -1.31 -7.42 6.27
C LEU A 85 -2.68 -7.60 6.95
N TRP A 86 -3.57 -6.65 6.71
CA TRP A 86 -4.90 -6.59 7.32
C TRP A 86 -6.01 -7.17 6.43
N GLN A 87 -5.67 -7.70 5.25
CA GLN A 87 -6.62 -8.25 4.28
C GLN A 87 -7.82 -7.32 4.00
N LEU A 88 -7.53 -6.04 3.74
CA LEU A 88 -8.58 -5.07 3.46
C LEU A 88 -9.16 -5.29 2.05
N THR A 89 -10.50 -5.28 1.95
CA THR A 89 -11.21 -5.30 0.66
C THR A 89 -11.25 -3.90 0.04
N PRO A 90 -11.43 -3.78 -1.30
CA PRO A 90 -11.53 -2.47 -1.94
C PRO A 90 -12.67 -1.58 -1.40
N SER A 91 -13.80 -2.17 -1.00
CA SER A 91 -14.94 -1.42 -0.45
C SER A 91 -14.62 -0.82 0.92
N ILE A 92 -13.96 -1.60 1.80
CA ILE A 92 -13.53 -1.12 3.11
C ILE A 92 -12.45 -0.07 2.96
N ALA A 93 -11.45 -0.32 2.12
CA ALA A 93 -10.38 0.63 1.81
C ALA A 93 -10.95 1.98 1.32
N LYS A 94 -11.92 1.95 0.40
CA LYS A 94 -12.61 3.17 -0.07
C LYS A 94 -13.35 3.88 1.06
N TYR A 95 -14.08 3.15 1.90
CA TYR A 95 -14.85 3.71 3.00
C TYR A 95 -13.95 4.43 4.02
N PHE A 96 -12.82 3.81 4.37
CA PHE A 96 -11.83 4.37 5.31
C PHE A 96 -10.72 5.18 4.63
N LYS A 97 -10.98 5.66 3.40
CA LYS A 97 -10.15 6.62 2.67
C LYS A 97 -8.69 6.17 2.45
N VAL A 98 -8.46 4.87 2.29
CA VAL A 98 -7.17 4.33 1.87
C VAL A 98 -6.94 4.68 0.40
N LYS A 99 -5.78 5.26 0.07
CA LYS A 99 -5.45 5.64 -1.31
C LYS A 99 -5.20 4.39 -2.15
N ILE A 100 -5.91 4.28 -3.26
CA ILE A 100 -5.68 3.24 -4.29
C ILE A 100 -5.60 3.93 -5.64
N SER A 101 -4.52 3.68 -6.37
CA SER A 101 -4.22 4.19 -7.69
C SER A 101 -3.50 3.11 -8.51
N PRO A 102 -3.27 3.32 -9.82
CA PRO A 102 -2.44 2.41 -10.62
C PRO A 102 -0.97 2.26 -10.16
N TRP A 103 -0.51 3.11 -9.24
CA TRP A 103 0.87 3.15 -8.73
C TRP A 103 1.00 2.83 -7.25
N TYR A 104 -0.11 2.93 -6.51
CA TYR A 104 -0.12 2.77 -5.07
C TYR A 104 -1.39 2.05 -4.61
N ASP A 105 -1.25 0.97 -3.86
CA ASP A 105 -2.34 0.28 -3.16
C ASP A 105 -2.08 0.34 -1.65
N GLY A 106 -2.63 1.35 -0.97
CA GLY A 106 -2.45 1.55 0.46
C GLY A 106 -2.99 0.42 1.34
N ARG A 107 -3.67 -0.59 0.76
CA ARG A 107 -4.06 -1.81 1.48
C ARG A 107 -2.86 -2.71 1.78
N GLN A 108 -1.80 -2.63 0.97
CA GLN A 108 -0.54 -3.36 1.15
C GLN A 108 0.52 -2.52 1.87
N ASP A 109 0.21 -1.26 2.17
CA ASP A 109 1.05 -0.37 2.97
C ASP A 109 0.72 -0.55 4.45
N VAL A 110 1.73 -0.79 5.29
CA VAL A 110 1.50 -1.10 6.72
C VAL A 110 0.92 0.08 7.49
N ILE A 111 1.23 1.32 7.12
CA ILE A 111 0.79 2.52 7.84
C ILE A 111 -0.67 2.79 7.49
N ASP A 112 -0.98 2.85 6.19
CA ASP A 112 -2.32 3.14 5.68
C ASP A 112 -3.32 2.02 6.03
N SER A 113 -2.90 0.75 5.89
CA SER A 113 -3.77 -0.39 6.19
C SER A 113 -4.00 -0.58 7.69
N THR A 114 -3.01 -0.34 8.55
CA THR A 114 -3.19 -0.40 10.01
C THR A 114 -4.15 0.67 10.48
N ARG A 115 -3.99 1.92 10.03
CA ARG A 115 -4.93 3.00 10.35
C ARG A 115 -6.35 2.61 9.96
N ALA A 116 -6.56 2.18 8.71
CA ALA A 116 -7.88 1.86 8.20
C ALA A 116 -8.52 0.63 8.86
N ALA A 117 -7.72 -0.39 9.19
CA ALA A 117 -8.21 -1.57 9.91
C ALA A 117 -8.64 -1.23 11.34
N LEU A 118 -7.89 -0.39 12.05
CA LEU A 118 -8.24 0.06 13.39
C LEU A 118 -9.46 1.00 13.36
N ASP A 119 -9.53 1.93 12.39
CA ASP A 119 -10.73 2.76 12.16
C ASP A 119 -11.97 1.86 11.91
N PHE A 120 -11.79 0.76 11.16
CA PHE A 120 -12.86 -0.20 10.90
C PHE A 120 -13.26 -1.01 12.14
N MET A 121 -12.29 -1.40 12.97
CA MET A 121 -12.55 -2.06 14.26
C MET A 121 -13.37 -1.19 15.20
N GLU A 122 -13.01 0.08 15.35
CA GLU A 122 -13.74 1.04 16.19
C GLU A 122 -15.19 1.23 15.70
N TYR A 123 -15.37 1.38 14.38
CA TYR A 123 -16.69 1.44 13.78
C TYR A 123 -17.51 0.17 14.05
N LEU A 124 -16.91 -1.02 13.91
CA LEU A 124 -17.61 -2.28 14.18
C LEU A 124 -17.94 -2.43 15.67
N TYR A 125 -17.03 -2.04 16.56
CA TYR A 125 -17.25 -2.07 17.99
C TYR A 125 -18.48 -1.24 18.41
N GLN A 126 -18.58 -0.01 17.90
CA GLN A 126 -19.75 0.84 18.10
C GLN A 126 -21.02 0.22 17.51
N ARG A 127 -20.91 -0.37 16.31
CA ARG A 127 -22.04 -1.00 15.62
C ARG A 127 -22.59 -2.23 16.33
N PHE A 128 -21.77 -2.92 17.11
CA PHE A 128 -22.14 -4.11 17.88
C PHE A 128 -22.25 -3.82 19.38
N ASP A 129 -22.64 -2.60 19.74
CA ASP A 129 -22.97 -2.20 21.11
C ASP A 129 -21.85 -2.50 22.13
N GLY A 130 -20.59 -2.39 21.70
CA GLY A 130 -19.44 -2.65 22.55
C GLY A 130 -19.03 -4.12 22.68
N ASP A 131 -19.46 -4.99 21.77
CA ASP A 131 -19.08 -6.41 21.72
C ASP A 131 -17.94 -6.68 20.73
N TRP A 132 -16.75 -6.92 21.26
CA TRP A 132 -15.57 -7.23 20.47
C TRP A 132 -15.67 -8.55 19.71
N TYR A 133 -16.33 -9.58 20.23
CA TYR A 133 -16.43 -10.86 19.53
C TYR A 133 -17.31 -10.74 18.30
N HIS A 134 -18.40 -9.97 18.38
CA HIS A 134 -19.20 -9.63 17.22
C HIS A 134 -18.46 -8.73 16.24
N ALA A 135 -17.75 -7.71 16.71
CA ALA A 135 -16.96 -6.82 15.87
C ALA A 135 -15.88 -7.60 15.08
N ILE A 136 -15.11 -8.44 15.76
CA ILE A 136 -14.06 -9.28 15.15
C ILE A 136 -14.68 -10.26 14.14
N ALA A 137 -15.81 -10.90 14.46
CA ALA A 137 -16.51 -11.77 13.51
C ALA A 137 -17.02 -11.00 12.28
N ALA A 138 -17.48 -9.77 12.47
CA ALA A 138 -17.98 -8.90 11.41
C ALA A 138 -16.88 -8.36 10.50
N TYR A 139 -15.65 -8.22 10.99
CA TYR A 139 -14.49 -7.91 10.14
C TYR A 139 -14.31 -8.97 9.04
N ASN A 140 -14.38 -10.24 9.42
CA ASN A 140 -14.18 -11.37 8.51
C ASN A 140 -15.39 -11.62 7.58
N LEU A 141 -16.61 -11.58 8.12
CA LEU A 141 -17.83 -12.00 7.41
C LEU A 141 -18.64 -10.84 6.80
N GLY A 142 -18.45 -9.63 7.32
CA GLY A 142 -19.26 -8.45 7.06
C GLY A 142 -20.39 -8.28 8.08
N GLU A 143 -20.56 -7.04 8.55
CA GLU A 143 -21.51 -6.62 9.59
C GLU A 143 -22.96 -7.10 9.37
N GLY A 144 -23.47 -7.02 8.14
CA GLY A 144 -24.87 -7.32 7.84
C GLY A 144 -25.20 -8.80 8.01
N ARG A 145 -24.22 -9.68 7.79
CA ARG A 145 -24.39 -11.13 7.97
C ARG A 145 -24.39 -11.49 9.46
N VAL A 146 -23.52 -10.87 10.26
CA VAL A 146 -23.48 -11.05 11.71
C VAL A 146 -24.76 -10.51 12.34
N LEU A 147 -25.20 -9.29 12.00
CA LEU A 147 -26.47 -8.73 12.46
C LEU A 147 -27.68 -9.61 12.11
N ARG A 148 -27.68 -10.21 10.91
CA ARG A 148 -28.73 -11.17 10.52
C ARG A 148 -28.71 -12.42 11.39
N ALA A 149 -27.53 -12.97 11.68
CA ALA A 149 -27.39 -14.13 12.56
C ALA A 149 -27.91 -13.81 13.97
N ILE A 150 -27.56 -12.64 14.52
CA ILE A 150 -28.06 -12.16 15.81
C ILE A 150 -29.59 -12.02 15.78
N SER A 151 -30.14 -11.34 14.78
CA SER A 151 -31.60 -11.15 14.64
C SER A 151 -32.35 -12.49 14.54
N ASN A 152 -31.79 -13.46 13.81
CA ASN A 152 -32.37 -14.81 13.71
C ASN A 152 -32.39 -15.52 15.06
N ASN A 153 -31.34 -15.42 15.88
CA ASN A 153 -31.33 -15.98 17.22
C ASN A 153 -32.32 -15.27 18.14
N LYS A 154 -32.36 -13.92 18.12
CA LYS A 154 -33.34 -13.12 18.89
C LYS A 154 -34.78 -13.55 18.60
N LYS A 155 -35.14 -13.71 17.32
CA LYS A 155 -36.47 -14.18 16.89
C LYS A 155 -36.82 -15.59 17.38
N GLN A 156 -35.83 -16.42 17.64
CA GLN A 156 -35.99 -17.79 18.15
C GLN A 156 -35.83 -17.88 19.67
N GLY A 157 -35.66 -16.76 20.39
CA GLY A 157 -35.39 -16.76 21.83
C GLY A 157 -34.04 -17.42 22.21
N LYS A 158 -33.09 -17.48 21.27
CA LYS A 158 -31.77 -18.08 21.48
C LYS A 158 -30.75 -17.03 21.93
N PRO A 159 -29.69 -17.42 22.66
CA PRO A 159 -28.61 -16.51 23.02
C PRO A 159 -27.97 -15.88 21.79
N THR A 160 -27.52 -14.63 21.93
CA THR A 160 -26.98 -13.84 20.82
C THR A 160 -25.47 -13.70 20.84
N GLU A 161 -24.80 -14.19 21.88
CA GLU A 161 -23.33 -14.22 21.97
C GLU A 161 -22.71 -14.93 20.77
N PHE A 162 -21.52 -14.50 20.37
CA PHE A 162 -20.80 -15.03 19.20
C PHE A 162 -20.83 -16.56 19.09
N PHE A 163 -20.51 -17.27 20.17
CA PHE A 163 -20.44 -18.74 20.17
C PHE A 163 -21.80 -19.43 19.99
N SER A 164 -22.90 -18.70 20.16
CA SER A 164 -24.26 -19.19 19.93
C SER A 164 -24.79 -18.88 18.53
N LEU A 165 -24.07 -18.08 17.74
CA LEU A 165 -24.49 -17.69 16.39
C LEU A 165 -24.20 -18.78 15.36
N LYS A 166 -25.17 -19.02 14.48
CA LYS A 166 -24.97 -19.87 13.31
C LYS A 166 -24.23 -19.11 12.20
N LEU A 167 -22.91 -19.20 12.20
CA LEU A 167 -22.02 -18.56 11.22
C LEU A 167 -21.37 -19.59 10.28
N PRO A 168 -20.89 -19.17 9.08
CA PRO A 168 -20.07 -20.05 8.24
C PRO A 168 -18.83 -20.55 8.98
N LYS A 169 -18.39 -21.78 8.68
CA LYS A 169 -17.26 -22.45 9.37
C LYS A 169 -15.99 -21.59 9.46
N GLN A 170 -15.66 -20.86 8.39
CA GLN A 170 -14.48 -19.98 8.39
C GLN A 170 -14.59 -18.87 9.45
N THR A 171 -15.76 -18.25 9.57
CA THR A 171 -16.01 -17.14 10.49
C THR A 171 -16.23 -17.63 11.92
N SER A 172 -16.92 -18.75 12.12
CA SER A 172 -17.09 -19.32 13.47
C SER A 172 -15.75 -19.70 14.11
N GLN A 173 -14.74 -20.00 13.29
CA GLN A 173 -13.38 -20.26 13.76
C GLN A 173 -12.56 -18.99 13.98
N TYR A 174 -12.96 -17.84 13.43
CA TYR A 174 -12.12 -16.63 13.37
C TYR A 174 -11.78 -16.06 14.75
N VAL A 175 -12.77 -15.81 15.61
CA VAL A 175 -12.55 -15.39 17.01
C VAL A 175 -11.77 -16.45 17.82
N PRO A 176 -12.06 -17.77 17.71
CA PRO A 176 -11.23 -18.80 18.33
C PRO A 176 -9.76 -18.78 17.98
N LYS A 177 -9.38 -18.42 16.75
CA LYS A 177 -7.97 -18.29 16.35
C LYS A 177 -7.25 -17.23 17.19
N LEU A 178 -7.87 -16.07 17.33
CA LEU A 178 -7.32 -14.95 18.10
C LEU A 178 -7.19 -15.30 19.58
N LEU A 179 -8.26 -15.82 20.17
CA LEU A 179 -8.29 -16.20 21.59
C LEU A 179 -7.24 -17.28 21.90
N ALA A 180 -7.11 -18.29 21.04
CA ALA A 180 -6.12 -19.34 21.23
C ALA A 180 -4.68 -18.80 21.20
N ALA A 181 -4.36 -17.90 20.26
CA ALA A 181 -3.05 -17.27 20.18
C ALA A 181 -2.76 -16.41 21.43
N ALA A 182 -3.73 -15.58 21.86
CA ALA A 182 -3.62 -14.78 23.07
C ALA A 182 -3.43 -15.64 24.33
N GLN A 183 -4.17 -16.74 24.47
CA GLN A 183 -4.03 -17.67 25.60
C GLN A 183 -2.68 -18.40 25.62
N LEU A 184 -2.16 -18.79 24.45
CA LEU A 184 -0.83 -19.39 24.35
C LEU A 184 0.27 -18.39 24.73
N LEU A 185 0.16 -17.14 24.28
CA LEU A 185 1.06 -16.06 24.67
C LEU A 185 1.01 -15.80 26.18
N LYS A 186 -0.19 -15.72 26.76
CA LYS A 186 -0.41 -15.50 28.20
C LYS A 186 0.13 -16.65 29.07
N SER A 187 -0.15 -17.88 28.67
CA SER A 187 0.24 -19.08 29.42
C SER A 187 1.69 -19.50 29.20
N GLN A 188 2.37 -18.95 28.19
CA GLN A 188 3.74 -19.30 27.82
C GLN A 188 3.93 -20.80 27.50
N LYS A 189 2.86 -21.48 27.08
CA LYS A 189 2.90 -22.90 26.68
C LYS A 189 3.48 -23.12 25.27
N MET A 190 3.80 -22.05 24.58
CA MET A 190 4.39 -22.02 23.25
C MET A 190 5.42 -20.90 23.21
N ALA A 191 6.52 -21.12 22.50
CA ALA A 191 7.53 -20.10 22.28
C ALA A 191 7.03 -19.05 21.27
N PHE A 192 7.25 -17.78 21.61
CA PHE A 192 7.09 -16.65 20.70
C PHE A 192 8.46 -15.99 20.60
N PRO A 193 9.25 -16.23 19.53
CA PRO A 193 10.57 -15.63 19.39
C PRO A 193 10.54 -14.12 19.58
N ALA A 194 11.48 -13.62 20.37
CA ALA A 194 11.49 -12.24 20.81
C ALA A 194 11.60 -11.27 19.63
N ILE A 195 10.76 -10.23 19.65
CA ILE A 195 10.82 -9.09 18.74
C ILE A 195 11.24 -7.87 19.55
N ALA A 196 12.26 -7.13 19.11
CA ALA A 196 12.76 -5.98 19.85
C ALA A 196 11.65 -4.95 20.11
N ASN A 197 11.48 -4.51 21.36
CA ASN A 197 10.47 -3.52 21.74
C ASN A 197 10.95 -2.09 21.44
N LYS A 198 11.17 -1.78 20.15
CA LYS A 198 11.56 -0.47 19.64
C LYS A 198 11.08 -0.27 18.20
N ASP A 199 11.07 0.97 17.73
CA ASP A 199 10.78 1.28 16.34
C ASP A 199 11.74 0.54 15.39
N ALA A 200 11.17 -0.35 14.58
CA ALA A 200 11.89 -1.06 13.51
C ALA A 200 11.74 -0.35 12.16
N ILE A 201 10.61 0.35 11.97
CA ILE A 201 10.27 1.08 10.76
C ILE A 201 10.00 2.56 11.07
N ALA A 202 10.19 3.40 10.06
CA ALA A 202 9.79 4.80 10.07
C ALA A 202 9.22 5.19 8.70
N THR A 203 8.52 6.32 8.63
CA THR A 203 7.98 6.85 7.37
C THR A 203 8.83 8.00 6.85
N VAL A 204 8.96 8.06 5.53
CA VAL A 204 9.52 9.23 4.82
C VAL A 204 8.46 9.74 3.86
N ALA A 205 8.04 10.98 4.06
CA ALA A 205 7.02 11.61 3.24
C ALA A 205 7.52 11.78 1.80
N ILE A 206 6.62 11.53 0.83
CA ILE A 206 6.93 11.67 -0.59
C ILE A 206 6.10 12.83 -1.15
N SER A 207 6.80 13.85 -1.65
CA SER A 207 6.20 14.94 -2.40
C SER A 207 6.41 14.71 -3.90
N GLY A 208 5.34 14.46 -4.64
CA GLY A 208 5.39 14.25 -6.08
C GLY A 208 5.76 12.82 -6.48
N SER A 209 6.83 12.65 -7.24
CA SER A 209 7.25 11.35 -7.77
C SER A 209 8.74 11.14 -7.59
N VAL A 210 9.10 10.02 -6.99
CA VAL A 210 10.47 9.65 -6.60
C VAL A 210 10.81 8.33 -7.26
N ILE A 211 12.04 8.19 -7.74
CA ILE A 211 12.52 6.91 -8.27
C ILE A 211 13.86 6.58 -7.63
N LEU A 212 13.93 5.48 -6.88
CA LEU A 212 15.19 5.06 -6.28
C LEU A 212 16.08 4.42 -7.35
N ASP A 213 17.26 5.00 -7.60
CA ASP A 213 18.18 4.59 -8.66
C ASP A 213 19.26 3.60 -8.18
N ASN A 214 19.43 3.44 -6.87
CA ASN A 214 20.34 2.48 -6.26
C ASN A 214 19.68 1.11 -6.04
N LYS A 215 20.11 0.10 -6.81
CA LYS A 215 19.55 -1.26 -6.77
C LYS A 215 19.61 -1.93 -5.40
N ALA A 216 20.73 -1.81 -4.70
CA ALA A 216 20.90 -2.49 -3.42
C ALA A 216 19.95 -1.92 -2.36
N GLN A 217 19.80 -0.60 -2.32
CA GLN A 217 18.93 0.10 -1.36
C GLN A 217 17.46 -0.24 -1.58
N TRP A 218 16.97 -0.21 -2.83
CA TRP A 218 15.55 -0.45 -3.05
C TRP A 218 15.18 -1.95 -2.86
N GLN A 219 16.05 -2.90 -3.19
CA GLN A 219 15.77 -4.31 -2.91
C GLN A 219 15.57 -4.62 -1.42
N GLN A 220 16.20 -3.85 -0.53
CA GLN A 220 16.01 -3.96 0.92
C GLN A 220 14.71 -3.30 1.38
N LEU A 221 14.23 -2.26 0.68
CA LEU A 221 13.01 -1.54 1.00
C LEU A 221 11.74 -2.16 0.43
N GLU A 222 11.82 -2.87 -0.68
CA GLU A 222 10.66 -3.47 -1.36
C GLU A 222 9.77 -4.29 -0.40
N PRO A 223 10.31 -5.13 0.51
CA PRO A 223 9.49 -5.88 1.46
C PRO A 223 8.67 -5.02 2.44
N LEU A 224 9.09 -3.77 2.70
CA LEU A 224 8.36 -2.83 3.55
C LEU A 224 7.35 -1.97 2.77
N ASN A 225 7.41 -1.99 1.44
CA ASN A 225 6.70 -1.06 0.56
C ASN A 225 5.87 -1.78 -0.52
N TYR A 226 5.25 -2.92 -0.19
CA TYR A 226 4.40 -3.64 -1.14
C TYR A 226 3.24 -2.80 -1.69
N GLY A 227 2.81 -1.77 -0.96
CA GLY A 227 1.85 -0.77 -1.44
C GLY A 227 2.29 0.00 -2.68
N VAL A 228 3.58 0.07 -2.99
CA VAL A 228 4.09 0.69 -4.22
C VAL A 228 4.11 -0.35 -5.35
N ILE A 229 3.10 -0.29 -6.22
CA ILE A 229 2.81 -1.33 -7.23
C ILE A 229 3.94 -1.53 -8.24
N ARG A 230 4.72 -0.49 -8.52
CA ARG A 230 5.79 -0.46 -9.55
C ARG A 230 7.12 0.00 -8.96
N PHE A 231 7.48 -0.58 -7.83
CA PHE A 231 8.71 -0.26 -7.11
C PHE A 231 9.97 -0.45 -7.99
N PRO A 232 10.98 0.44 -7.94
CA PRO A 232 11.16 1.55 -7.01
C PRO A 232 10.64 2.90 -7.51
N ALA A 233 9.70 2.92 -8.47
CA ALA A 233 8.99 4.14 -8.82
C ALA A 233 7.87 4.39 -7.82
N ILE A 234 8.12 5.38 -6.97
CA ILE A 234 7.24 5.80 -5.89
C ILE A 234 6.43 6.98 -6.42
N ILE A 235 5.20 6.68 -6.83
CA ILE A 235 4.31 7.61 -7.50
C ILE A 235 2.98 7.49 -6.82
N ASP A 236 2.37 8.64 -6.52
CA ASP A 236 1.12 8.72 -5.79
C ASP A 236 1.14 8.12 -4.38
N ALA A 237 2.23 7.48 -3.95
CA ALA A 237 2.41 7.06 -2.57
C ALA A 237 2.61 8.31 -1.69
N PRO A 238 1.85 8.46 -0.58
CA PRO A 238 2.03 9.59 0.33
C PRO A 238 3.36 9.53 1.10
N HIS A 239 3.90 8.33 1.26
CA HIS A 239 5.15 8.07 1.95
C HIS A 239 5.78 6.76 1.45
N ILE A 240 6.99 6.49 1.91
CA ILE A 240 7.59 5.15 1.94
C ILE A 240 7.90 4.76 3.37
N VAL A 241 7.95 3.46 3.62
CA VAL A 241 8.35 2.85 4.88
C VAL A 241 9.81 2.41 4.77
N VAL A 242 10.64 2.81 5.72
CA VAL A 242 12.09 2.52 5.73
C VAL A 242 12.50 1.97 7.09
N PRO A 243 13.65 1.28 7.22
CA PRO A 243 14.20 0.95 8.53
C PRO A 243 14.36 2.22 9.37
N ALA A 244 13.92 2.18 10.63
CA ALA A 244 13.93 3.37 11.49
C ALA A 244 15.34 3.99 11.64
N SER A 245 16.37 3.16 11.65
CA SER A 245 17.78 3.60 11.69
C SER A 245 18.24 4.37 10.45
N GLU A 246 17.56 4.21 9.32
CA GLU A 246 17.92 4.80 8.03
C GLU A 246 17.02 5.97 7.63
N GLN A 247 16.05 6.36 8.46
CA GLN A 247 15.06 7.41 8.14
C GLN A 247 15.72 8.69 7.62
N LYS A 248 16.67 9.26 8.38
CA LYS A 248 17.38 10.50 8.00
C LYS A 248 18.16 10.37 6.69
N GLN A 249 18.71 9.19 6.41
CA GLN A 249 19.43 8.94 5.16
C GLN A 249 18.46 8.99 3.97
N PHE A 250 17.30 8.35 4.09
CA PHE A 250 16.28 8.36 3.04
C PHE A 250 15.63 9.74 2.86
N GLU A 251 15.38 10.47 3.94
CA GLU A 251 14.92 11.87 3.89
C GLU A 251 15.89 12.74 3.10
N ASN A 252 17.18 12.69 3.43
CA ASN A 252 18.21 13.45 2.73
C ASN A 252 18.34 13.03 1.26
N MET A 253 18.26 11.73 0.97
CA MET A 253 18.32 11.23 -0.39
C MET A 253 17.16 11.74 -1.24
N ILE A 254 15.93 11.68 -0.71
CA ILE A 254 14.72 12.17 -1.40
C ILE A 254 14.79 13.69 -1.58
N ALA A 255 15.19 14.44 -0.54
CA ALA A 255 15.31 15.89 -0.60
C ALA A 255 16.36 16.38 -1.62
N ASN A 256 17.44 15.63 -1.80
CA ASN A 256 18.52 15.98 -2.74
C ASN A 256 18.32 15.40 -4.15
N GLN A 257 17.25 14.63 -4.37
CA GLN A 257 16.96 14.11 -5.70
C GLN A 257 16.52 15.27 -6.61
N LYS A 258 17.17 15.40 -7.77
CA LYS A 258 16.77 16.42 -8.77
C LYS A 258 15.28 16.24 -9.06
N SER A 259 14.50 17.32 -8.98
CA SER A 259 13.08 17.33 -9.31
C SER A 259 12.89 16.95 -10.79
N ASN A 260 12.81 15.66 -11.05
CA ASN A 260 12.31 15.18 -12.32
C ASN A 260 10.81 15.05 -12.11
N ASP A 261 10.05 15.94 -12.74
CA ASP A 261 8.61 15.87 -12.73
C ASP A 261 8.18 14.63 -13.52
N TYR A 262 8.05 13.51 -12.80
CA TYR A 262 7.46 12.27 -13.29
C TYR A 262 5.95 12.22 -13.04
N SER A 263 5.29 13.36 -12.75
CA SER A 263 3.85 13.37 -12.46
C SER A 263 3.00 13.01 -13.68
N GLN A 264 3.53 13.22 -14.88
CA GLN A 264 2.85 12.93 -16.13
C GLN A 264 3.41 11.65 -16.75
N TRP A 265 2.52 10.72 -17.14
CA TRP A 265 2.87 9.43 -17.71
C TRP A 265 2.25 9.25 -19.08
N GLN A 266 2.98 8.58 -19.97
CA GLN A 266 2.47 8.23 -21.29
C GLN A 266 2.71 6.77 -21.63
N HIS A 267 1.81 6.22 -22.44
CA HIS A 267 2.03 4.94 -23.09
C HIS A 267 2.86 5.12 -24.36
N TYR A 268 3.98 4.42 -24.42
CA TYR A 268 4.84 4.31 -25.60
C TYR A 268 4.72 2.92 -26.21
N THR A 269 4.31 2.86 -27.47
CA THR A 269 4.31 1.60 -28.22
C THR A 269 5.68 1.38 -28.84
N VAL A 270 6.34 0.28 -28.48
CA VAL A 270 7.65 -0.14 -29.00
C VAL A 270 7.60 -0.26 -30.53
N LYS A 271 8.52 0.41 -31.20
CA LYS A 271 8.65 0.47 -32.67
C LYS A 271 9.84 -0.37 -33.14
N ARG A 272 9.89 -0.61 -34.46
CA ARG A 272 11.03 -1.28 -35.09
C ARG A 272 12.31 -0.47 -34.83
N GLY A 273 13.35 -1.14 -34.34
CA GLY A 273 14.64 -0.52 -34.00
C GLY A 273 14.76 -0.01 -32.57
N ASP A 274 13.70 -0.09 -31.77
CA ASP A 274 13.78 0.24 -30.34
C ASP A 274 14.51 -0.86 -29.55
N SER A 275 15.27 -0.41 -28.56
CA SER A 275 15.77 -1.22 -27.45
C SER A 275 15.47 -0.49 -26.14
N LEU A 276 15.50 -1.19 -25.01
CA LEU A 276 15.36 -0.52 -23.72
C LEU A 276 16.42 0.57 -23.51
N SER A 277 17.65 0.39 -23.98
CA SER A 277 18.70 1.41 -23.85
C SER A 277 18.41 2.66 -24.69
N VAL A 278 17.90 2.50 -25.92
CA VAL A 278 17.50 3.60 -26.79
C VAL A 278 16.32 4.37 -26.20
N ILE A 279 15.29 3.64 -25.73
CA ILE A 279 14.12 4.25 -25.09
C ILE A 279 14.54 4.95 -23.80
N ALA A 280 15.25 4.26 -22.91
CA ALA A 280 15.67 4.83 -21.63
C ALA A 280 16.49 6.12 -21.82
N LYS A 281 17.46 6.12 -22.75
CA LYS A 281 18.23 7.31 -23.12
C LYS A 281 17.33 8.46 -23.61
N ARG A 282 16.37 8.17 -24.51
CA ARG A 282 15.44 9.16 -25.06
C ARG A 282 14.60 9.81 -23.96
N TYR A 283 14.12 9.01 -23.01
CA TYR A 283 13.25 9.47 -21.92
C TYR A 283 14.03 9.85 -20.65
N LYS A 284 15.36 10.01 -20.73
CA LYS A 284 16.24 10.43 -19.63
C LYS A 284 16.05 9.59 -18.35
N VAL A 285 15.84 8.28 -18.52
CA VAL A 285 15.78 7.30 -17.44
C VAL A 285 16.83 6.22 -17.65
N SER A 286 17.16 5.46 -16.61
CA SER A 286 18.01 4.29 -16.75
C SER A 286 17.23 3.10 -17.28
N VAL A 287 17.91 2.11 -17.87
CA VAL A 287 17.27 0.85 -18.28
C VAL A 287 16.64 0.15 -17.07
N SER A 288 17.28 0.24 -15.89
CA SER A 288 16.74 -0.33 -14.66
C SER A 288 15.42 0.33 -14.26
N GLN A 289 15.36 1.66 -14.31
CA GLN A 289 14.14 2.43 -14.03
C GLN A 289 13.04 2.10 -15.04
N LEU A 290 13.36 2.08 -16.33
CA LEU A 290 12.42 1.71 -17.38
C LEU A 290 11.82 0.31 -17.18
N LYS A 291 12.66 -0.67 -16.82
CA LYS A 291 12.20 -2.02 -16.49
C LYS A 291 11.27 -2.02 -15.30
N ALA A 292 11.60 -1.27 -14.24
CA ALA A 292 10.79 -1.20 -13.04
C ALA A 292 9.40 -0.59 -13.31
N PHE A 293 9.32 0.55 -14.03
CA PHE A 293 8.02 1.16 -14.36
C PHE A 293 7.08 0.19 -15.10
N ASN A 294 7.65 -0.78 -15.79
CA ASN A 294 6.96 -1.69 -16.67
C ASN A 294 6.91 -3.13 -16.16
N ASN A 295 7.38 -3.38 -14.93
CA ASN A 295 7.49 -4.71 -14.32
C ASN A 295 8.20 -5.73 -15.26
N LEU A 296 9.22 -5.28 -16.00
CA LEU A 296 9.97 -6.11 -16.95
C LEU A 296 11.07 -6.91 -16.25
N LYS A 297 10.99 -8.24 -16.34
CA LYS A 297 12.02 -9.14 -15.78
C LYS A 297 13.31 -9.15 -16.62
N SER A 298 13.21 -9.07 -17.94
CA SER A 298 14.35 -9.06 -18.87
C SER A 298 14.46 -7.75 -19.65
N SER A 299 15.52 -7.61 -20.45
CA SER A 299 15.69 -6.45 -21.34
C SER A 299 15.03 -6.61 -22.71
N THR A 300 14.34 -7.74 -22.92
CA THR A 300 13.71 -8.07 -24.20
C THR A 300 12.36 -7.37 -24.32
N ILE A 301 12.17 -6.61 -25.38
CA ILE A 301 10.92 -5.94 -25.73
C ILE A 301 10.48 -6.33 -27.15
N ARG A 302 9.17 -6.36 -27.40
CA ARG A 302 8.59 -6.71 -28.70
C ARG A 302 7.98 -5.50 -29.37
N ILE A 303 8.07 -5.42 -30.69
CA ILE A 303 7.36 -4.41 -31.48
C ILE A 303 5.86 -4.50 -31.15
N GLY A 304 5.23 -3.35 -30.90
CA GLY A 304 3.83 -3.25 -30.48
C GLY A 304 3.61 -3.36 -28.97
N GLN A 305 4.62 -3.75 -28.18
CA GLN A 305 4.53 -3.76 -26.72
C GLN A 305 4.32 -2.33 -26.20
N LYS A 306 3.33 -2.14 -25.33
CA LYS A 306 3.09 -0.86 -24.66
C LYS A 306 3.97 -0.77 -23.41
N LEU A 307 4.79 0.26 -23.34
CA LEU A 307 5.56 0.64 -22.17
C LEU A 307 4.97 1.92 -21.57
N LEU A 308 5.01 2.02 -20.25
CA LEU A 308 4.69 3.18 -19.45
C LEU A 308 5.99 3.96 -19.23
N LEU A 309 6.01 5.20 -19.69
CA LEU A 309 7.18 6.09 -19.64
C LEU A 309 6.79 7.40 -18.97
N PRO A 310 7.71 8.05 -18.24
CA PRO A 310 7.46 9.41 -17.83
C PRO A 310 7.33 10.30 -19.06
N GLN A 311 6.35 11.18 -19.03
CA GLN A 311 6.28 12.29 -19.95
C GLN A 311 7.33 13.29 -19.48
N LEU A 312 8.35 13.51 -20.31
CA LEU A 312 9.31 14.57 -20.05
C LEU A 312 8.50 15.87 -19.96
N ALA A 313 8.58 16.56 -18.83
CA ALA A 313 8.05 17.92 -18.73
C ALA A 313 8.67 18.73 -19.86
N ASP A 314 7.84 19.23 -20.77
CA ASP A 314 8.31 20.00 -21.90
C ASP A 314 8.96 21.29 -21.37
N THR A 315 10.12 21.64 -21.91
CA THR A 315 10.79 22.90 -21.51
C THR A 315 9.96 24.04 -22.07
N GLN A 316 9.28 24.79 -21.19
CA GLN A 316 8.53 25.96 -21.60
C GLN A 316 9.50 27.09 -21.96
N ILE A 317 9.39 27.60 -23.18
CA ILE A 317 10.07 28.81 -23.63
C ILE A 317 9.06 29.81 -24.17
N GLU A 318 9.43 31.09 -24.13
CA GLU A 318 8.65 32.17 -24.74
C GLU A 318 9.33 32.63 -26.03
N HIS A 319 8.63 32.54 -27.15
CA HIS A 319 9.09 33.00 -28.46
C HIS A 319 8.37 34.31 -28.83
N LYS A 320 9.13 35.37 -29.09
CA LYS A 320 8.60 36.65 -29.56
C LYS A 320 8.55 36.68 -31.09
N VAL A 321 7.35 36.78 -31.65
CA VAL A 321 7.10 36.80 -33.10
C VAL A 321 7.84 37.96 -33.78
N LYS A 322 8.67 37.65 -34.77
CA LYS A 322 9.42 38.59 -35.60
C LYS A 322 8.70 38.88 -36.91
N SER A 323 9.10 39.96 -37.57
CA SER A 323 8.56 40.32 -38.89
C SER A 323 8.79 39.19 -39.90
N GLY A 324 7.73 38.76 -40.59
CA GLY A 324 7.78 37.71 -41.61
C GLY A 324 7.67 36.26 -41.08
N GLU A 325 7.48 36.06 -39.78
CA GLU A 325 7.21 34.74 -39.20
C GLU A 325 5.73 34.35 -39.32
N SER A 326 5.50 33.05 -39.48
CA SER A 326 4.17 32.43 -39.46
C SER A 326 4.16 31.29 -38.44
N LEU A 327 2.98 30.86 -37.99
CA LEU A 327 2.85 29.69 -37.12
C LEU A 327 3.61 28.47 -37.68
N TRP A 328 3.59 28.27 -38.99
CA TRP A 328 4.33 27.19 -39.64
C TRP A 328 5.84 27.34 -39.48
N LYS A 329 6.41 28.54 -39.72
CA LYS A 329 7.86 28.78 -39.57
C LYS A 329 8.31 28.59 -38.13
N ILE A 330 7.53 29.08 -37.17
CA ILE A 330 7.82 28.99 -35.73
C ILE A 330 7.70 27.53 -35.26
N ALA A 331 6.61 26.84 -35.62
CA ALA A 331 6.39 25.44 -35.28
C ALA A 331 7.50 24.54 -35.86
N ASN A 332 7.90 24.79 -37.12
CA ASN A 332 8.98 24.06 -37.77
C ASN A 332 10.34 24.31 -37.11
N HIS A 333 10.64 25.56 -36.73
CA HIS A 333 11.88 25.91 -36.03
C HIS A 333 12.03 25.15 -34.71
N TYR A 334 10.95 25.07 -33.93
CA TYR A 334 10.92 24.35 -32.65
C TYR A 334 10.56 22.87 -32.75
N LYS A 335 10.35 22.35 -33.97
CA LYS A 335 9.95 20.96 -34.23
C LYS A 335 8.67 20.53 -33.49
N VAL A 336 7.73 21.45 -33.30
CA VAL A 336 6.40 21.20 -32.70
C VAL A 336 5.33 21.26 -33.78
N SER A 337 4.13 20.73 -33.51
CA SER A 337 3.01 20.87 -34.46
C SER A 337 2.32 22.23 -34.30
N ILE A 338 1.81 22.78 -35.41
CA ILE A 338 1.03 24.03 -35.40
C ILE A 338 -0.19 23.89 -34.47
N THR A 339 -0.86 22.73 -34.48
CA THR A 339 -2.01 22.47 -33.61
C THR A 339 -1.68 22.61 -32.13
N LYS A 340 -0.54 22.05 -31.70
CA LYS A 340 -0.06 22.19 -30.31
C LYS A 340 0.33 23.63 -30.00
N LEU A 341 1.05 24.29 -30.90
CA LEU A 341 1.45 25.70 -30.75
C LEU A 341 0.23 26.63 -30.60
N LYS A 342 -0.85 26.39 -31.35
CA LYS A 342 -2.12 27.11 -31.21
C LYS A 342 -2.81 26.83 -29.89
N GLN A 343 -2.85 25.56 -29.48
CA GLN A 343 -3.48 25.13 -28.23
C GLN A 343 -2.81 25.77 -27.00
N TRP A 344 -1.48 25.80 -26.95
CA TRP A 344 -0.71 26.40 -25.85
C TRP A 344 -0.91 27.89 -25.69
N ASN A 345 -1.29 28.58 -26.77
CA ASN A 345 -1.45 30.03 -26.84
C ASN A 345 -2.92 30.45 -27.04
N SER A 346 -3.84 29.51 -26.91
CA SER A 346 -5.29 29.72 -27.10
C SER A 346 -5.65 30.43 -28.42
N LEU A 347 -4.91 30.14 -29.50
CA LEU A 347 -5.09 30.78 -30.81
C LEU A 347 -6.22 30.13 -31.60
N SER A 348 -7.24 30.90 -31.97
CA SER A 348 -8.36 30.45 -32.81
C SER A 348 -8.06 30.46 -34.31
N GLY A 349 -7.02 31.18 -34.75
CA GLY A 349 -6.63 31.34 -36.16
C GLY A 349 -5.11 31.33 -36.37
N ASP A 350 -4.67 31.58 -37.60
CA ASP A 350 -3.25 31.47 -37.98
C ASP A 350 -2.50 32.82 -38.05
N ARG A 351 -3.23 33.91 -37.74
CA ARG A 351 -2.68 35.26 -37.78
C ARG A 351 -1.91 35.56 -36.49
N LEU A 352 -0.64 35.93 -36.64
CA LEU A 352 0.23 36.37 -35.56
C LEU A 352 0.54 37.87 -35.69
N LYS A 353 0.69 38.57 -34.56
CA LYS A 353 1.15 39.97 -34.53
C LYS A 353 2.65 40.02 -34.25
N VAL A 354 3.37 40.89 -34.96
CA VAL A 354 4.79 41.13 -34.66
C VAL A 354 4.92 41.62 -33.22
N GLY A 355 5.80 41.01 -32.45
CA GLY A 355 6.01 41.26 -31.02
C GLY A 355 5.14 40.44 -30.08
N GLU A 356 4.18 39.67 -30.59
CA GLU A 356 3.38 38.71 -29.81
C GLU A 356 4.29 37.64 -29.18
N LYS A 357 3.98 37.26 -27.93
CA LYS A 357 4.73 36.26 -27.18
C LYS A 357 3.97 34.94 -27.24
N LEU A 358 4.60 33.92 -27.80
CA LEU A 358 4.07 32.57 -27.87
C LEU A 358 4.81 31.67 -26.88
N THR A 359 4.04 31.00 -26.04
CA THR A 359 4.50 29.88 -25.23
C THR A 359 4.73 28.66 -26.12
N VAL A 360 5.94 28.13 -26.08
CA VAL A 360 6.34 26.92 -26.81
C VAL A 360 6.86 25.91 -25.80
N PHE A 361 6.32 24.71 -25.84
CA PHE A 361 6.77 23.59 -25.03
C PHE A 361 7.71 22.73 -25.88
N LEU A 362 9.00 22.76 -25.55
CA LEU A 362 10.01 21.96 -26.22
C LEU A 362 10.07 20.58 -25.58
N SER A 363 9.66 19.57 -26.34
CA SER A 363 10.00 18.19 -25.99
C SER A 363 11.52 18.06 -26.10
N ASN A 364 12.17 17.75 -24.98
CA ASN A 364 13.57 17.32 -24.98
C ASN A 364 13.65 15.98 -25.70
N SER A 365 13.71 16.04 -27.03
CA SER A 365 13.53 14.92 -27.96
C SER A 365 14.80 14.12 -28.15
#